data_AF-A0A853F4B1-F1
#
_entry.id   AF-A0A853F4B1-F1
#
_cell.length_a   1.000
_cell.length_b   1.000
_cell.length_c   1.000
_cell.angle_alpha   90.00
_cell.angle_beta   90.00
_cell.angle_gamma   90.00
#
_symmetry.space_group_name_H-M   'P 1'
#
loop_
_entity.id
_entity.type
_entity.pdbx_description
1 polymer ?
#
loop_
_entity_poly.entity_id
_entity_poly.type
_entity_poly.pdbx_seq_one_letter_code
_entity_poly.pdbx_strand_id
1 'polypeptide(L)'
;MQVSKSGYYYWKHTPQSPRSRQNDKIVLQIIQAFKNSRQTYGSPRIYHELKAQGVKVSLNKVARLMNKNDIYAHFSIRHKRQKYLETILTLIIYTEQEFIATTPIANG
;
A
#
# COMPACT_ATOMS: atom_id res chain seq x y z
N MET A 1 22.11 16.14 -14.21
CA MET A 1 21.48 15.09 -15.04
C MET A 1 20.13 15.61 -15.52
N GLN A 2 20.04 16.13 -16.75
CA GLN A 2 18.85 16.82 -17.27
C GLN A 2 17.96 15.83 -18.02
N VAL A 3 16.86 15.39 -17.40
CA VAL A 3 15.79 14.70 -18.13
C VAL A 3 15.02 15.72 -18.97
N SER A 4 14.81 15.45 -20.26
CA SER A 4 14.02 16.31 -21.12
C SER A 4 12.56 16.37 -20.63
N LYS A 5 11.93 17.56 -20.68
CA LYS A 5 10.53 17.75 -20.29
C LYS A 5 9.58 16.75 -20.99
N SER A 6 9.89 16.35 -22.24
CA SER A 6 9.11 15.38 -22.99
C SER A 6 9.14 13.96 -22.39
N GLY A 7 10.26 13.51 -21.82
CA GLY A 7 10.34 12.23 -21.10
C GLY A 7 9.52 12.22 -19.81
N TYR A 8 9.50 13.35 -19.09
CA TYR A 8 8.70 13.54 -17.88
C TYR A 8 7.19 13.42 -18.16
N TYR A 9 6.70 14.01 -19.26
CA TYR A 9 5.29 13.88 -19.66
C TYR A 9 4.95 12.54 -20.31
N TYR A 10 5.90 11.89 -21.00
CA TYR A 10 5.69 10.56 -21.58
C TYR A 10 5.39 9.51 -20.50
N TRP A 11 6.15 9.47 -19.41
CA TRP A 11 5.88 8.57 -18.27
C TRP A 11 4.53 8.87 -17.60
N LYS A 12 4.16 10.16 -17.51
CA LYS A 12 2.90 10.60 -16.88
C LYS A 12 1.64 10.34 -17.70
N HIS A 13 1.75 10.31 -19.03
CA HIS A 13 0.62 10.17 -19.96
C HIS A 13 0.57 8.84 -20.72
N THR A 14 1.43 7.88 -20.41
CA THR A 14 1.40 6.57 -21.08
C THR A 14 0.04 5.89 -20.83
N PRO A 15 -0.75 5.62 -21.88
CA PRO A 15 -2.04 4.94 -21.74
C PRO A 15 -1.85 3.56 -21.10
N GLN A 16 -2.78 3.16 -20.23
CA GLN A 16 -2.69 1.90 -19.51
C GLN A 16 -2.49 0.73 -20.48
N SER A 17 -1.32 0.08 -20.37
CA SER A 17 -1.01 -1.09 -21.20
C SER A 17 -2.10 -2.17 -21.03
N PRO A 18 -2.31 -3.06 -22.03
CA PRO A 18 -3.24 -4.19 -21.91
C PRO A 18 -2.99 -5.03 -20.63
N ARG A 19 -1.73 -5.17 -20.23
CA ARG A 19 -1.33 -5.84 -18.99
C ARG A 19 -1.77 -5.09 -17.73
N SER A 20 -1.76 -3.75 -17.76
CA SER A 20 -2.28 -2.93 -16.66
C SER A 20 -3.78 -3.13 -16.50
N ARG A 21 -4.55 -3.04 -17.60
CA ARG A 21 -6.00 -3.27 -17.57
C ARG A 21 -6.37 -4.67 -17.05
N GLN A 22 -5.61 -5.69 -17.42
CA GLN A 22 -5.81 -7.03 -16.88
C GLN A 22 -5.50 -7.12 -15.38
N ASN A 23 -4.43 -6.45 -14.92
CA ASN A 23 -4.12 -6.38 -13.50
C ASN A 23 -5.24 -5.68 -12.73
N ASP A 24 -5.80 -4.60 -13.26
CA ASP A 24 -6.89 -3.86 -12.61
C ASP A 24 -8.14 -4.73 -12.43
N LYS A 25 -8.48 -5.55 -13.44
CA LYS A 25 -9.56 -6.55 -13.31
C LYS A 25 -9.29 -7.55 -12.18
N ILE A 26 -8.05 -8.05 -12.08
CA ILE A 26 -7.67 -8.99 -11.00
C ILE A 26 -7.70 -8.28 -9.64
N VAL A 27 -7.27 -7.01 -9.57
CA VAL A 27 -7.31 -6.21 -8.34
C VAL A 27 -8.75 -6.03 -7.87
N LEU A 28 -9.70 -5.75 -8.77
CA LEU A 28 -11.12 -5.66 -8.40
C LEU A 28 -11.64 -6.97 -7.79
N GLN A 29 -11.28 -8.11 -8.36
CA GLN A 29 -11.66 -9.42 -7.81
C GLN A 29 -10.99 -9.69 -6.45
N ILE A 30 -9.71 -9.32 -6.29
CA ILE A 30 -8.99 -9.37 -5.00
C ILE A 30 -9.73 -8.53 -3.95
N ILE A 31 -10.12 -7.29 -4.29
CA ILE A 31 -10.83 -6.40 -3.36
C ILE A 31 -12.18 -6.99 -2.97
N GLN A 32 -12.91 -7.59 -3.92
CA GLN A 32 -14.20 -8.22 -3.62
C GLN A 32 -14.05 -9.40 -2.66
N ALA A 33 -13.14 -10.34 -2.94
CA ALA A 33 -12.84 -11.47 -2.05
C ALA A 33 -12.35 -11.00 -0.66
N PHE A 34 -11.53 -9.95 -0.64
CA PHE A 34 -11.03 -9.36 0.60
C PHE A 34 -12.15 -8.73 1.43
N LYS A 35 -13.11 -8.04 0.81
CA LYS A 35 -14.29 -7.50 1.49
C LYS A 35 -15.23 -8.62 1.97
N ASN A 36 -15.49 -9.62 1.14
CA ASN A 36 -16.34 -10.77 1.49
C ASN A 36 -15.80 -11.53 2.72
N SER A 37 -14.47 -11.66 2.82
CA SER A 37 -13.81 -12.27 3.97
C SER A 37 -13.67 -11.35 5.19
N ARG A 38 -14.35 -10.20 5.21
CA ARG A 38 -14.23 -9.16 6.26
C ARG A 38 -12.78 -8.75 6.52
N GLN A 39 -11.99 -8.65 5.45
CA GLN A 39 -10.60 -8.19 5.47
C GLN A 39 -9.67 -9.11 6.29
N THR A 40 -10.07 -10.36 6.52
CA THR A 40 -9.28 -11.32 7.31
C THR A 40 -8.33 -12.16 6.48
N TYR A 41 -8.57 -12.26 5.17
CA TYR A 41 -7.78 -13.12 4.29
C TYR A 41 -6.53 -12.41 3.76
N GLY A 42 -5.39 -13.08 3.90
CA GLY A 42 -4.15 -12.72 3.20
C GLY A 42 -4.06 -13.35 1.81
N SER A 43 -2.97 -13.07 1.11
CA SER A 43 -2.76 -13.54 -0.28
C SER A 43 -2.93 -15.05 -0.51
N PRO A 44 -2.58 -15.98 0.42
CA PRO A 44 -2.83 -17.40 0.20
C PRO A 44 -4.32 -17.74 0.09
N ARG A 45 -5.15 -17.21 1.00
CA ARG A 45 -6.59 -17.49 1.03
C ARG A 45 -7.33 -16.82 -0.11
N ILE A 46 -6.97 -15.57 -0.43
CA ILE A 46 -7.51 -14.85 -1.60
C ILE A 46 -7.15 -15.59 -2.90
N TYR A 47 -5.94 -16.12 -3.03
CA TYR A 47 -5.56 -16.92 -4.19
C TYR A 47 -6.45 -18.16 -4.37
N HIS A 48 -6.73 -18.90 -3.28
CA HIS A 48 -7.61 -20.06 -3.35
C HIS A 48 -9.04 -19.69 -3.75
N GLU A 49 -9.57 -18.58 -3.22
CA GLU A 49 -10.90 -18.09 -3.58
C GLU A 49 -10.98 -17.68 -5.06
N LEU A 50 -10.00 -16.93 -5.56
CA LEU A 50 -9.90 -16.56 -6.97
C LEU A 50 -9.77 -17.79 -7.88
N LYS A 51 -8.98 -18.80 -7.46
CA LYS A 51 -8.85 -20.06 -8.19
C LYS A 51 -10.17 -20.82 -8.24
N ALA A 52 -10.93 -20.84 -7.14
CA ALA A 52 -12.26 -21.44 -7.10
C ALA A 52 -13.27 -20.72 -8.01
N GLN A 53 -13.10 -19.39 -8.19
CA GLN A 53 -13.88 -18.58 -9.13
C GLN A 53 -13.39 -18.70 -10.59
N GLY A 54 -12.42 -19.58 -10.87
CA GLY A 54 -11.89 -19.81 -12.23
C GLY A 54 -10.89 -18.76 -12.73
N VAL A 55 -10.41 -17.88 -11.85
CA VAL A 55 -9.45 -16.82 -12.20
C VAL A 55 -8.05 -17.42 -12.34
N LYS A 56 -7.46 -17.31 -13.54
CA LYS A 56 -6.09 -17.77 -13.81
C LYS A 56 -5.05 -16.74 -13.33
N VAL A 57 -4.62 -16.87 -12.07
CA VAL A 57 -3.61 -16.00 -11.44
C VAL A 57 -2.66 -16.84 -10.57
N SER A 58 -1.39 -16.45 -10.46
CA SER A 58 -0.45 -17.09 -9.53
C SER A 58 -0.49 -16.43 -8.15
N LEU A 59 -0.16 -17.20 -7.10
CA LEU A 59 -0.08 -16.68 -5.72
C LEU A 59 0.84 -15.45 -5.62
N ASN A 60 2.02 -15.50 -6.26
CA ASN A 60 2.97 -14.39 -6.27
C ASN A 60 2.39 -13.13 -6.93
N LYS A 61 1.58 -13.29 -7.99
CA LYS A 61 0.90 -12.17 -8.62
C LYS A 61 -0.17 -11.60 -7.70
N VAL A 62 -0.95 -12.42 -7.00
CA VAL A 62 -1.92 -11.97 -5.98
C VAL A 62 -1.21 -11.20 -4.88
N ALA A 63 -0.16 -11.77 -4.28
CA ALA A 63 0.61 -11.12 -3.22
C ALA A 63 1.20 -9.77 -3.65
N ARG A 64 1.77 -9.71 -4.86
CA ARG A 64 2.30 -8.46 -5.43
C ARG A 64 1.21 -7.42 -5.65
N LEU A 65 0.05 -7.82 -6.18
CA LEU A 65 -1.07 -6.90 -6.43
C LEU A 65 -1.69 -6.41 -5.12
N MET A 66 -1.84 -7.27 -4.11
CA MET A 66 -2.29 -6.88 -2.79
C MET A 66 -1.34 -5.84 -2.15
N ASN A 67 -0.03 -6.12 -2.16
CA ASN A 67 0.97 -5.19 -1.64
C ASN A 67 0.96 -3.83 -2.38
N LYS A 68 0.89 -3.85 -3.71
CA LYS A 68 0.84 -2.61 -4.52
C LYS A 68 -0.41 -1.75 -4.29
N ASN A 69 -1.48 -2.30 -3.71
CA ASN A 69 -2.74 -1.61 -3.47
C ASN A 69 -3.04 -1.48 -1.97
N ASP A 70 -2.03 -1.66 -1.11
CA ASP A 70 -2.17 -1.57 0.35
C ASP A 70 -3.24 -2.48 0.97
N ILE A 71 -3.43 -3.66 0.37
CA ILE A 71 -4.39 -4.66 0.82
C ILE A 71 -3.69 -5.65 1.75
N TYR A 72 -4.01 -5.58 3.04
CA TYR A 72 -3.41 -6.43 4.07
C TYR A 72 -4.47 -6.98 5.00
N ALA A 73 -4.35 -8.26 5.38
CA ALA A 73 -5.25 -8.86 6.35
C ALA A 73 -5.17 -8.14 7.72
N HIS A 74 -6.32 -7.87 8.33
CA HIS A 74 -6.41 -7.20 9.65
C HIS A 74 -5.61 -7.88 10.76
N PHE A 75 -5.52 -9.21 10.72
CA PHE A 75 -4.78 -9.99 11.70
C PHE A 75 -3.32 -10.26 11.28
N SER A 76 -2.80 -9.57 10.27
CA SER A 76 -1.40 -9.69 9.86
C SER A 76 -0.48 -9.08 10.91
N ILE A 77 0.31 -9.93 11.60
CA ILE A 77 1.28 -9.51 12.61
C ILE A 77 2.30 -8.52 12.02
N ARG A 78 2.78 -8.79 10.80
CA ARG A 78 3.74 -7.92 10.09
C ARG A 78 3.25 -6.48 9.98
N HIS A 79 1.99 -6.29 9.57
CA HIS A 79 1.43 -4.96 9.34
C HIS A 79 0.95 -4.30 10.63
N LYS A 80 0.52 -5.07 11.64
CA LYS A 80 0.29 -4.53 13.00
C LYS A 80 1.57 -3.90 13.55
N ARG A 81 2.70 -4.59 13.45
CA ARG A 81 4.01 -4.08 13.90
C ARG A 81 4.36 -2.78 13.18
N GLN A 82 4.20 -2.74 11.86
CA GLN A 82 4.43 -1.52 11.08
C GLN A 82 3.55 -0.35 11.56
N LYS A 83 2.26 -0.59 11.78
CA LYS A 83 1.33 0.44 12.29
C LYS A 83 1.76 0.99 13.65
N TYR A 84 2.21 0.14 14.59
CA TYR A 84 2.75 0.60 15.87
C TYR A 84 3.99 1.47 15.71
N LEU A 85 4.90 1.09 14.81
CA LEU A 85 6.11 1.88 14.53
C LEU A 85 5.76 3.25 13.95
N GLU A 86 4.78 3.33 13.05
CA GLU A 86 4.30 4.61 12.52
C GLU A 86 3.65 5.46 13.61
N THR A 87 2.82 4.88 14.48
CA THR A 87 2.22 5.59 15.62
C THR A 87 3.29 6.16 16.57
N ILE A 88 4.31 5.36 16.90
CA ILE A 88 5.39 5.79 17.80
C ILE A 88 6.25 6.88 17.16
N LEU A 89 6.64 6.72 15.88
CA LEU A 89 7.37 7.76 15.14
C LEU A 89 6.58 9.08 15.12
N THR A 90 5.28 8.98 14.88
CA THR A 90 4.37 10.12 14.85
C THR A 90 4.36 10.84 16.20
N LEU A 91 4.19 10.09 17.30
CA LEU A 91 4.21 10.66 18.66
C LEU A 91 5.54 11.34 18.99
N ILE A 92 6.67 10.71 18.65
CA ILE A 92 8.01 11.27 18.88
C ILE A 92 8.18 12.62 18.17
N ILE A 93 7.79 12.70 16.90
CA ILE A 93 7.88 13.94 16.12
C ILE A 93 7.03 15.05 16.75
N TYR A 94 5.80 14.75 17.15
CA TYR A 94 4.93 15.73 17.80
C TYR A 94 5.49 16.20 19.16
N THR A 95 6.09 15.30 19.94
CA THR A 95 6.70 15.68 21.24
C THR A 95 7.95 16.55 21.09
N GLU A 96 8.73 16.39 20.02
CA GLU A 96 9.91 17.24 19.79
C GLU A 96 9.55 18.66 19.32
N GLN A 97 8.38 18.86 18.69
CA GLN A 97 7.93 20.19 18.26
C GLN A 97 7.55 21.11 19.44
N GLU A 98 7.03 20.57 20.55
CA GLU A 98 6.72 21.37 21.75
C GLU A 98 7.96 21.74 22.59
N PHE A 99 9.11 21.12 22.34
CA PHE A 99 10.35 21.40 23.08
C PHE A 99 11.14 22.61 22.51
N ILE A 100 11.01 22.91 21.21
CA ILE A 100 11.72 24.03 20.55
C ILE A 100 11.03 25.39 20.80
N ALA A 101 9.78 25.41 21.30
CA ALA A 101 8.98 26.62 21.43
C ALA A 101 9.20 27.44 22.73
N THR A 102 10.04 26.98 23.67
CA THR A 102 10.06 27.55 25.05
C THR A 102 11.44 27.92 25.60
N THR A 103 12.42 28.29 24.78
CA THR A 103 13.64 28.96 25.30
C THR A 103 13.44 30.48 25.30
N PRO A 104 13.23 31.14 26.45
CA PRO A 104 13.37 32.58 26.50
C PRO A 104 14.87 32.89 26.45
N ILE A 105 15.32 33.55 25.39
CA ILE A 105 16.64 34.18 25.36
C ILE A 105 16.57 35.32 26.38
N ALA A 106 17.05 35.05 27.59
CA ALA A 106 17.34 36.07 28.58
C ALA A 106 18.57 36.84 28.10
N ASN A 107 18.35 37.94 27.37
CA ASN A 107 19.37 38.95 27.14
C ASN A 107 19.51 39.78 28.42
N GLY A 108 20.64 39.61 29.11
CA GLY A 108 21.18 40.48 30.15
C GLY A 108 22.57 40.93 29.77
#